data_AF-A0A235HBB2-F1
#
_entry.id   AF-A0A235HBB2-F1
#
_cell.length_a   1.000
_cell.length_b   1.000
_cell.length_c   1.000
_cell.angle_alpha   90.00
_cell.angle_beta   90.00
_cell.angle_gamma   90.00
#
_symmetry.space_group_name_H-M   'P 1'
#
loop_
_entity.id
_entity.type
_entity.pdbx_description
1 polymer ?
#
loop_
_entity_poly.entity_id
_entity_poly.type
_entity_poly.pdbx_seq_one_letter_code
_entity_poly.pdbx_strand_id
1 'polypeptide(L)'
;MYYFSQGGFYHIEVHGDAILADAVPVTDEEHAALVAGQSEGKIIVADADGCPALADPPAPVLTLAERRAAVAAAVDARRDQHMAEGAEHGGKRFALDGTSRTDLGGMATTGALVLMGALDWPADYATGWIALDNTRLPLPTPQDGIALAAAVAGRYAALVQAARDIKDAVLASDEPEAIDIAEGWPD
;
A
#
# COMPACT_ATOMS: atom_id res chain seq x y z
N MET A 1 -12.37 -25.56 -43.10
CA MET A 1 -13.12 -26.20 -41.99
C MET A 1 -12.15 -26.80 -40.99
N TYR A 2 -12.29 -26.40 -39.74
CA TYR A 2 -11.47 -26.83 -38.62
C TYR A 2 -12.21 -27.84 -37.75
N TYR A 3 -11.46 -28.52 -36.91
CA TYR A 3 -11.96 -29.40 -35.85
C TYR A 3 -11.18 -29.07 -34.58
N PHE A 4 -11.82 -29.17 -33.42
CA PHE A 4 -11.20 -28.92 -32.14
C PHE A 4 -11.27 -30.17 -31.26
N SER A 5 -10.14 -30.56 -30.66
CA SER A 5 -10.07 -31.63 -29.67
C SER A 5 -8.86 -31.43 -28.78
N GLN A 6 -8.99 -31.80 -27.49
CA GLN A 6 -7.91 -31.76 -26.49
C GLN A 6 -7.13 -30.42 -26.42
N GLY A 7 -7.80 -29.30 -26.65
CA GLY A 7 -7.17 -27.97 -26.61
C GLY A 7 -6.40 -27.57 -27.88
N GLY A 8 -6.49 -28.36 -28.96
CA GLY A 8 -5.84 -28.08 -30.25
C GLY A 8 -6.82 -28.02 -31.41
N PHE A 9 -6.45 -27.28 -32.46
CA PHE A 9 -7.17 -27.22 -33.73
C PHE A 9 -6.53 -28.13 -34.78
N TYR A 10 -7.38 -28.78 -35.56
CA TYR A 10 -7.03 -29.62 -36.69
C TYR A 10 -7.72 -29.09 -37.94
N HIS A 11 -7.00 -29.04 -39.04
CA HIS A 11 -7.57 -28.68 -40.34
C HIS A 11 -7.66 -29.91 -41.25
N ILE A 12 -8.80 -30.10 -41.92
CA ILE A 12 -9.06 -31.32 -42.71
C ILE A 12 -8.06 -31.53 -43.85
N GLU A 13 -7.66 -30.46 -44.54
CA GLU A 13 -6.69 -30.56 -45.65
C GLU A 13 -5.26 -30.84 -45.17
N VAL A 14 -4.96 -30.57 -43.90
CA VAL A 14 -3.63 -30.75 -43.32
C VAL A 14 -3.52 -32.09 -42.59
N HIS A 15 -4.57 -32.49 -41.88
CA HIS A 15 -4.53 -33.63 -40.97
C HIS A 15 -5.28 -34.85 -41.48
N GLY A 16 -6.31 -34.68 -42.35
CA GLY A 16 -7.06 -35.79 -42.93
C GLY A 16 -7.51 -36.83 -41.90
N ASP A 17 -7.07 -38.08 -42.08
CA ASP A 17 -7.41 -39.22 -41.20
C ASP A 17 -6.76 -39.15 -39.81
N ALA A 18 -5.86 -38.19 -39.55
CA ALA A 18 -5.25 -37.98 -38.24
C ALA A 18 -6.11 -37.15 -37.27
N ILE A 19 -7.28 -36.68 -37.72
CA ILE A 19 -8.24 -35.98 -36.85
C ILE A 19 -8.84 -36.99 -35.87
N LEU A 20 -8.89 -36.62 -34.60
CA LEU A 20 -9.41 -37.46 -33.54
C LEU A 20 -10.92 -37.68 -33.68
N ALA A 21 -11.40 -38.87 -33.32
CA ALA A 21 -12.81 -39.22 -33.42
C ALA A 21 -13.73 -38.43 -32.48
N ASP A 22 -13.17 -37.83 -31.43
CA ASP A 22 -13.87 -36.96 -30.48
C ASP A 22 -13.85 -35.47 -30.89
N ALA A 23 -13.26 -35.13 -32.04
CA ALA A 23 -13.11 -33.75 -32.46
C ALA A 23 -14.43 -33.14 -32.94
N VAL A 24 -14.74 -31.96 -32.40
CA VAL A 24 -15.94 -31.20 -32.78
C VAL A 24 -15.64 -30.30 -33.97
N PRO A 25 -16.55 -30.20 -34.97
CA PRO A 25 -16.36 -29.34 -36.12
C PRO A 25 -16.44 -27.86 -35.72
N VAL A 26 -15.56 -27.05 -36.31
CA VAL A 26 -15.48 -25.60 -36.12
C VAL A 26 -15.42 -24.94 -37.49
N THR A 27 -16.31 -23.98 -37.74
CA THR A 27 -16.31 -23.22 -38.99
C THR A 27 -15.09 -22.31 -39.11
N ASP A 28 -14.78 -21.87 -40.33
CA ASP A 28 -13.63 -21.00 -40.54
C ASP A 28 -13.85 -19.62 -39.89
N GLU A 29 -15.10 -19.15 -39.85
CA GLU A 29 -15.51 -17.93 -39.14
C GLU A 29 -15.39 -18.07 -37.61
N GLU A 30 -15.84 -19.18 -37.03
CA GLU A 30 -15.69 -19.45 -35.58
C GLU A 30 -14.21 -19.54 -35.19
N HIS A 31 -13.41 -20.27 -35.97
CA HIS A 31 -11.97 -20.36 -35.76
C HIS A 31 -11.32 -18.97 -35.82
N ALA A 32 -11.67 -18.14 -36.82
CA ALA A 32 -11.16 -16.78 -36.93
C ALA A 32 -11.55 -15.89 -35.72
N ALA A 33 -12.78 -16.01 -35.21
CA ALA A 33 -13.24 -15.30 -34.03
C ALA A 33 -12.49 -15.73 -32.75
N LEU A 34 -12.23 -17.03 -32.59
CA LEU A 34 -11.47 -17.59 -31.48
C LEU A 34 -10.01 -17.12 -31.49
N VAL A 35 -9.37 -17.11 -32.66
CA VAL A 35 -8.00 -16.60 -32.83
C VAL A 35 -7.93 -15.09 -32.55
N ALA A 36 -8.93 -14.32 -33.01
CA ALA A 36 -9.02 -12.89 -32.70
C ALA A 36 -9.14 -12.65 -31.18
N GLY A 37 -10.02 -13.38 -30.49
CA GLY A 37 -10.15 -13.28 -29.04
C GLY A 37 -8.89 -13.68 -28.28
N GLN A 38 -8.14 -14.68 -28.77
CA GLN A 38 -6.82 -15.02 -28.20
C GLN A 38 -5.82 -13.86 -28.35
N SER A 39 -5.84 -13.16 -29.49
CA SER A 39 -4.99 -11.97 -29.70
C SER A 39 -5.37 -10.78 -28.81
N GLU A 40 -6.60 -10.77 -28.28
CA GLU A 40 -7.10 -9.80 -27.29
C GLU A 40 -6.81 -10.22 -25.84
N GLY A 41 -6.12 -11.35 -25.63
CA GLY A 41 -5.68 -11.81 -24.30
C GLY A 41 -6.58 -12.84 -23.63
N LYS A 42 -7.60 -13.35 -24.32
CA LYS A 42 -8.41 -14.47 -23.84
C LYS A 42 -7.71 -15.81 -24.08
N ILE A 43 -8.18 -16.85 -23.39
CA ILE A 43 -7.76 -18.24 -23.62
C ILE A 43 -8.89 -19.02 -24.31
N ILE A 44 -8.52 -19.99 -25.14
CA ILE A 44 -9.48 -20.91 -25.76
C ILE A 44 -9.55 -22.15 -24.88
N VAL A 45 -10.74 -22.46 -24.38
CA VAL A 45 -11.02 -23.63 -23.53
C VAL A 45 -12.16 -24.44 -24.13
N ALA A 46 -12.21 -25.74 -23.84
CA ALA A 46 -13.38 -26.55 -24.16
C ALA A 46 -14.52 -26.21 -23.20
N ASP A 47 -15.72 -25.97 -23.73
CA ASP A 47 -16.93 -25.84 -22.93
C ASP A 47 -17.50 -27.20 -22.49
N ALA A 48 -18.71 -27.21 -21.93
CA ALA A 48 -19.35 -28.43 -21.44
C ALA A 48 -19.66 -29.46 -22.55
N ASP A 49 -19.78 -29.02 -23.80
CA ASP A 49 -20.08 -29.87 -24.96
C ASP A 49 -18.80 -30.21 -25.75
N GLY A 50 -17.63 -29.76 -25.29
CA GLY A 50 -16.34 -29.96 -25.95
C GLY A 50 -16.03 -28.93 -27.04
N CYS A 51 -16.90 -27.92 -27.23
CA CYS A 51 -16.72 -26.86 -28.22
C CYS A 51 -15.71 -25.82 -27.72
N PRO A 52 -14.86 -25.28 -28.62
CA PRO A 52 -13.92 -24.25 -28.22
C PRO A 52 -14.66 -22.93 -27.94
N ALA A 53 -14.44 -22.37 -26.76
CA ALA A 53 -14.99 -21.11 -26.32
C ALA A 53 -13.88 -20.20 -25.77
N LEU A 54 -14.08 -18.89 -25.92
CA LEU A 54 -13.20 -17.89 -25.31
C LEU A 54 -13.55 -17.73 -23.83
N ALA A 55 -12.56 -17.87 -22.97
CA ALA A 55 -12.63 -17.56 -21.55
C ALA A 55 -11.58 -16.52 -21.16
N ASP A 56 -11.85 -15.78 -20.10
CA ASP A 56 -10.83 -14.94 -19.50
C ASP A 56 -9.77 -15.83 -18.83
N PRO A 57 -8.47 -15.47 -18.91
CA PRO A 57 -7.44 -16.21 -18.20
C PRO A 57 -7.72 -16.18 -16.69
N PRO A 58 -7.39 -17.26 -15.95
CA PRO A 58 -7.52 -17.25 -14.50
C PRO A 58 -6.68 -16.10 -13.92
N ALA A 59 -7.20 -15.47 -12.86
CA ALA A 59 -6.44 -14.43 -12.17
C ALA A 59 -5.08 -15.00 -11.71
N PRO A 60 -3.98 -14.23 -11.85
CA PRO A 60 -2.68 -14.68 -11.40
C PRO A 60 -2.70 -14.94 -9.89
N VAL A 61 -2.24 -16.12 -9.50
CA VAL A 61 -2.06 -16.46 -8.08
C VAL A 61 -0.80 -15.78 -7.60
N LEU A 62 -0.94 -14.80 -6.69
CA LEU A 62 0.20 -14.12 -6.10
C LEU A 62 1.04 -15.09 -5.26
N THR A 63 2.35 -15.00 -5.41
CA THR A 63 3.29 -15.67 -4.52
C THR A 63 3.16 -15.13 -3.09
N LEU A 64 3.60 -15.90 -2.10
CA LEU A 64 3.63 -15.44 -0.70
C LEU A 64 4.43 -14.14 -0.53
N ALA A 65 5.52 -13.97 -1.30
CA ALA A 65 6.32 -12.76 -1.28
C ALA A 65 5.54 -11.54 -1.79
N GLU A 66 4.82 -11.68 -2.91
CA GLU A 66 3.98 -10.61 -3.46
C GLU A 66 2.82 -10.25 -2.54
N ARG A 67 2.19 -11.26 -1.92
CA ARG A 67 1.14 -11.07 -0.91
C ARG A 67 1.63 -10.29 0.30
N ARG A 68 2.78 -10.68 0.88
CA ARG A 68 3.42 -9.95 1.98
C ARG A 68 3.77 -8.52 1.58
N ALA A 69 4.28 -8.31 0.36
CA ALA A 69 4.59 -6.97 -0.14
C ALA A 69 3.34 -6.09 -0.27
N ALA A 70 2.23 -6.66 -0.76
CA ALA A 70 0.95 -5.94 -0.87
C ALA A 70 0.42 -5.49 0.50
N VAL A 71 0.44 -6.38 1.50
CA VAL A 71 0.00 -6.03 2.86
C VAL A 71 0.97 -5.02 3.50
N ALA A 72 2.28 -5.18 3.34
CA ALA A 72 3.27 -4.21 3.85
C ALA A 72 3.07 -2.81 3.26
N ALA A 73 2.74 -2.70 1.97
CA ALA A 73 2.40 -1.42 1.33
C ALA A 73 1.12 -0.81 1.92
N ALA A 74 0.12 -1.64 2.25
CA ALA A 74 -1.09 -1.18 2.94
C ALA A 74 -0.80 -0.67 4.36
N VAL A 75 0.13 -1.31 5.09
CA VAL A 75 0.60 -0.82 6.40
C VAL A 75 1.31 0.53 6.27
N ASP A 76 2.15 0.71 5.25
CA ASP A 76 2.80 2.00 5.00
C ASP A 76 1.77 3.09 4.67
N ALA A 77 0.75 2.79 3.85
CA ALA A 77 -0.34 3.73 3.57
C ALA A 77 -1.12 4.11 4.84
N ARG A 78 -1.38 3.15 5.73
CA ARG A 78 -2.06 3.39 7.02
C ARG A 78 -1.21 4.24 7.96
N ARG A 79 0.10 4.00 8.04
CA ARG A 79 1.03 4.86 8.77
C ARG A 79 0.96 6.28 8.25
N ASP A 80 0.99 6.46 6.93
CA ASP A 80 1.02 7.78 6.31
C ASP A 80 -0.30 8.54 6.54
N GLN A 81 -1.45 7.85 6.60
CA GLN A 81 -2.72 8.44 7.06
C GLN A 81 -2.60 8.97 8.49
N HIS A 82 -2.10 8.18 9.44
CA HIS A 82 -1.88 8.63 10.81
C HIS A 82 -0.84 9.77 10.90
N MET A 83 0.19 9.76 10.05
CA MET A 83 1.16 10.84 9.99
C MET A 83 0.53 12.17 9.56
N ALA A 84 -0.43 12.11 8.62
CA ALA A 84 -1.17 13.27 8.14
C ALA A 84 -2.12 13.86 9.21
N GLU A 85 -2.60 13.04 10.15
CA GLU A 85 -3.42 13.53 11.26
C GLU A 85 -2.63 14.42 12.24
N GLY A 86 -1.30 14.24 12.33
CA GLY A 86 -0.43 15.03 13.21
C GLY A 86 -0.38 14.57 14.67
N ALA A 87 0.52 15.18 15.46
CA ALA A 87 0.61 14.98 16.91
C ALA A 87 -0.30 15.94 17.67
N GLU A 88 -1.03 15.43 18.66
CA GLU A 88 -1.78 16.26 19.60
C GLU A 88 -0.83 16.87 20.65
N HIS A 89 -0.99 18.17 20.88
CA HIS A 89 -0.41 18.86 22.03
C HIS A 89 -1.19 20.15 22.31
N GLY A 90 -1.56 20.38 23.57
CA GLY A 90 -2.23 21.63 23.97
C GLY A 90 -3.57 21.88 23.24
N GLY A 91 -4.30 20.82 22.90
CA GLY A 91 -5.57 20.89 22.18
C GLY A 91 -5.44 21.22 20.69
N LYS A 92 -4.23 21.12 20.13
CA LYS A 92 -3.93 21.39 18.72
C LYS A 92 -3.18 20.22 18.11
N ARG A 93 -3.16 20.16 16.77
CA ARG A 93 -2.40 19.15 16.02
C ARG A 93 -1.25 19.75 15.23
N PHE A 94 -0.12 19.07 15.24
CA PHE A 94 1.12 19.51 14.62
C PHE A 94 1.65 18.50 13.62
N ALA A 95 2.24 18.99 12.54
CA ALA A 95 2.76 18.16 11.46
C ALA A 95 3.92 17.27 11.94
N LEU A 96 3.99 16.05 11.40
CA LEU A 96 5.02 15.05 11.71
C LEU A 96 6.09 14.93 10.62
N ASP A 97 6.06 15.79 9.60
CA ASP A 97 6.99 15.75 8.49
C ASP A 97 8.43 16.06 8.93
N GLY A 98 9.38 15.74 8.05
CA GLY A 98 10.81 15.87 8.35
C GLY A 98 11.24 17.30 8.67
N THR A 99 10.66 18.30 8.01
CA THR A 99 10.97 19.72 8.24
C THR A 99 10.46 20.15 9.59
N SER A 100 9.16 19.92 9.87
CA SER A 100 8.54 20.28 11.14
C SER A 100 9.27 19.66 12.34
N ARG A 101 9.66 18.38 12.25
CA ARG A 101 10.42 17.70 13.31
C ARG A 101 11.83 18.27 13.49
N THR A 102 12.49 18.64 12.40
CA THR A 102 13.83 19.24 12.46
C THR A 102 13.78 20.60 13.14
N ASP A 103 12.83 21.44 12.74
CA ASP A 103 12.69 22.79 13.29
C ASP A 103 12.28 22.77 14.77
N LEU A 104 11.33 21.89 15.14
CA LEU A 104 10.97 21.65 16.53
C LEU A 104 12.14 21.11 17.36
N GLY A 105 12.97 20.24 16.79
CA GLY A 105 14.20 19.76 17.43
C GLY A 105 15.22 20.88 17.68
N GLY A 106 15.37 21.80 16.73
CA GLY A 106 16.20 23.00 16.91
C GLY A 106 15.67 23.93 18.01
N MET A 107 14.34 24.14 18.05
CA MET A 107 13.69 24.89 19.12
C MET A 107 13.89 24.21 20.50
N ALA A 108 13.70 22.89 20.59
CA ALA A 108 13.90 22.14 21.83
C ALA A 108 15.36 22.22 22.32
N THR A 109 16.32 22.13 21.39
CA THR A 109 17.75 22.32 21.70
C THR A 109 18.01 23.72 22.25
N THR A 110 17.42 24.75 21.63
CA THR A 110 17.50 26.13 22.14
C THR A 110 16.90 26.23 23.54
N GLY A 111 15.71 25.66 23.76
CA GLY A 111 15.07 25.63 25.07
C GLY A 111 15.94 24.95 26.13
N ALA A 112 16.59 23.84 25.80
CA ALA A 112 17.51 23.15 26.71
C ALA A 112 18.71 24.04 27.08
N LEU A 113 19.30 24.75 26.12
CA LEU A 113 20.39 25.71 26.37
C LEU A 113 19.95 26.88 27.27
N VAL A 114 18.71 27.36 27.12
CA VAL A 114 18.14 28.38 28.01
C VAL A 114 18.01 27.86 29.45
N LEU A 115 17.53 26.62 29.62
CA LEU A 115 17.43 26.01 30.95
C LEU A 115 18.79 25.77 31.62
N MET A 116 19.85 25.62 30.83
CA MET A 116 21.23 25.57 31.33
C MET A 116 21.84 26.97 31.59
N GLY A 117 21.10 28.05 31.33
CA GLY A 117 21.57 29.43 31.49
C GLY A 117 22.55 29.91 30.42
N ALA A 118 22.61 29.21 29.28
CA ALA A 118 23.52 29.55 28.19
C ALA A 118 22.92 30.56 27.18
N LEU A 119 21.60 30.64 27.12
CA LEU A 119 20.84 31.51 26.20
C LEU A 119 19.63 32.12 26.92
N ASP A 120 19.06 33.16 26.33
CA ASP A 120 17.73 33.67 26.67
C ASP A 120 16.67 33.05 25.76
N TRP A 121 15.43 32.90 26.25
CA TRP A 121 14.33 32.38 25.43
C TRP A 121 13.96 33.38 24.33
N PRO A 122 14.05 33.03 23.04
CA PRO A 122 13.74 33.96 21.95
C PRO A 122 12.28 34.40 21.97
N ALA A 123 12.04 35.71 21.84
CA ALA A 123 10.67 36.27 21.79
C ALA A 123 9.82 35.72 20.64
N ASP A 124 10.46 35.40 19.50
CA ASP A 124 9.78 34.81 18.35
C ASP A 124 9.26 33.39 18.64
N TYR A 125 10.04 32.59 19.39
CA TYR A 125 9.56 31.30 19.90
C TYR A 125 8.49 31.47 20.98
N ALA A 126 8.64 32.47 21.86
CA ALA A 126 7.65 32.78 22.88
C ALA A 126 6.26 33.09 22.31
N THR A 127 6.22 33.70 21.12
CA THR A 127 4.98 33.97 20.38
C THR A 127 4.22 32.69 20.09
N GLY A 128 4.93 31.59 19.79
CA GLY A 128 4.37 30.25 19.67
C GLY A 128 4.52 29.60 18.29
N TRP A 129 4.08 28.35 18.18
CA TRP A 129 4.19 27.51 16.98
C TRP A 129 2.87 27.40 16.21
N ILE A 130 2.95 27.27 14.88
CA ILE A 130 1.76 27.16 14.02
C ILE A 130 1.30 25.70 13.94
N ALA A 131 0.05 25.46 14.30
CA ALA A 131 -0.62 24.18 14.19
C ALA A 131 -1.19 23.96 12.78
N LEU A 132 -1.64 22.73 12.49
CA LEU A 132 -2.22 22.33 11.20
C LEU A 132 -3.47 23.14 10.82
N ASP A 133 -4.20 23.66 11.81
CA ASP A 133 -5.35 24.54 11.62
C ASP A 133 -4.96 26.01 11.32
N ASN A 134 -3.67 26.28 11.09
CA ASN A 134 -3.07 27.60 10.91
C ASN A 134 -3.22 28.55 12.11
N THR A 135 -3.60 28.04 13.28
CA THR A 135 -3.61 28.81 14.52
C THR A 135 -2.32 28.61 15.29
N ARG A 136 -2.04 29.50 16.24
CA ARG A 136 -0.81 29.45 17.03
C ARG A 136 -1.05 28.82 18.40
N LEU A 137 -0.15 27.95 18.83
CA LEU A 137 0.00 27.54 20.24
C LEU A 137 1.07 28.43 20.88
N PRO A 138 0.74 29.30 21.86
CA PRO A 138 1.72 30.10 22.59
C PRO A 138 2.74 29.22 23.34
N LEU A 139 4.01 29.61 23.34
CA LEU A 139 5.10 28.88 24.02
C LEU A 139 5.89 29.82 24.94
N PRO A 140 5.27 30.40 25.97
CA PRO A 140 5.86 31.48 26.76
C PRO A 140 7.18 31.10 27.43
N THR A 141 7.43 29.81 27.65
CA THR A 141 8.64 29.30 28.30
C THR A 141 9.39 28.29 27.41
N PRO A 142 10.71 28.11 27.61
CA PRO A 142 11.45 27.05 26.93
C PRO A 142 10.91 25.65 27.22
N GLN A 143 10.30 25.43 28.39
CA GLN A 143 9.65 24.16 28.73
C GLN A 143 8.45 23.87 27.81
N ASP A 144 7.66 24.88 27.45
CA ASP A 144 6.53 24.70 26.53
C ASP A 144 7.02 24.24 25.15
N GLY A 145 8.09 24.87 24.65
CA GLY A 145 8.70 24.48 23.38
C GLY A 145 9.25 23.04 23.41
N ILE A 146 9.96 22.68 24.48
CA ILE A 146 10.47 21.31 24.67
C ILE A 146 9.30 20.31 24.74
N ALA A 147 8.22 20.64 25.45
CA ALA A 147 7.06 19.76 25.57
C ALA A 147 6.37 19.51 24.22
N LEU A 148 6.19 20.56 23.40
CA LEU A 148 5.65 20.43 22.06
C LEU A 148 6.55 19.53 21.19
N ALA A 149 7.86 19.81 21.16
CA ALA A 149 8.81 19.02 20.36
C ALA A 149 8.84 17.55 20.79
N ALA A 150 8.76 17.28 22.10
CA ALA A 150 8.69 15.93 22.65
C ALA A 150 7.40 15.20 22.23
N ALA A 151 6.25 15.88 22.25
CA ALA A 151 4.98 15.31 21.79
C ALA A 151 5.03 14.91 20.31
N VAL A 152 5.54 15.79 19.44
CA VAL A 152 5.71 15.53 18.01
C VAL A 152 6.68 14.36 17.77
N ALA A 153 7.86 14.39 18.41
CA ALA A 153 8.85 13.33 18.28
C ALA A 153 8.35 11.98 18.78
N GLY A 154 7.65 11.97 19.93
CA GLY A 154 7.07 10.77 20.53
C GLY A 154 6.00 10.14 19.63
N ARG A 155 5.06 10.94 19.13
CA ARG A 155 4.01 10.46 18.20
C ARG A 155 4.62 9.86 16.94
N TYR A 156 5.56 10.57 16.30
CA TYR A 156 6.25 10.08 15.11
C TYR A 156 6.94 8.73 15.38
N ALA A 157 7.70 8.64 16.48
CA ALA A 157 8.41 7.41 16.84
C ALA A 157 7.43 6.25 17.07
N ALA A 158 6.34 6.49 17.82
CA ALA A 158 5.34 5.48 18.10
C ALA A 158 4.68 4.94 16.82
N LEU A 159 4.32 5.82 15.87
CA LEU A 159 3.76 5.40 14.58
C LEU A 159 4.74 4.59 13.73
N VAL A 160 6.02 4.96 13.74
CA VAL A 160 7.06 4.21 13.00
C VAL A 160 7.27 2.82 13.61
N GLN A 161 7.31 2.71 14.94
CA GLN A 161 7.47 1.41 15.60
C GLN A 161 6.24 0.53 15.41
N ALA A 162 5.02 1.06 15.59
CA ALA A 162 3.79 0.32 15.32
C ALA A 162 3.73 -0.25 13.89
N ALA A 163 4.09 0.57 12.89
CA ALA A 163 4.16 0.10 11.51
C ALA A 163 5.21 -1.01 11.31
N ARG A 164 6.33 -0.96 12.04
CA ARG A 164 7.37 -2.00 11.98
C ARG A 164 6.88 -3.30 12.60
N ASP A 165 6.26 -3.23 13.78
CA ASP A 165 5.72 -4.40 14.48
C ASP A 165 4.68 -5.14 13.63
N ILE A 166 3.75 -4.41 13.00
CA ILE A 166 2.76 -4.99 12.09
C ILE A 166 3.45 -5.62 10.87
N LYS A 167 4.46 -4.96 10.28
CA LYS A 167 5.21 -5.52 9.15
C LYS A 167 6.05 -6.74 9.52
N ASP A 168 6.52 -6.84 10.75
CA ASP A 168 7.18 -8.04 11.26
C ASP A 168 6.20 -9.20 11.40
N ALA A 169 4.97 -8.95 11.87
CA ALA A 169 3.90 -9.95 11.86
C ALA A 169 3.56 -10.41 10.43
N VAL A 170 3.47 -9.49 9.46
CA VAL A 170 3.25 -9.79 8.03
C VAL A 170 4.36 -10.66 7.47
N LEU A 171 5.61 -10.36 7.79
CA LEU A 171 6.76 -11.15 7.33
C LEU A 171 6.77 -12.57 7.91
N ALA A 172 6.30 -12.73 9.15
CA ALA A 172 6.26 -14.02 9.84
C ALA A 172 5.05 -14.90 9.45
N SER A 173 3.99 -14.33 8.88
CA SER A 173 2.75 -15.05 8.54
C SER A 173 2.76 -15.66 7.14
N ASP A 174 2.24 -16.87 6.99
CA ASP A 174 1.94 -17.49 5.68
C ASP A 174 0.59 -17.02 5.11
N GLU A 175 -0.20 -16.34 5.95
CA GLU A 175 -1.49 -15.72 5.65
C GLU A 175 -1.46 -14.22 6.02
N PRO A 176 -0.61 -13.38 5.38
CA PRO A 176 -0.50 -11.95 5.68
C PRO A 176 -1.82 -11.17 5.62
N GLU A 177 -2.79 -11.58 4.78
CA GLU A 177 -4.09 -10.90 4.65
C GLU A 177 -5.01 -11.10 5.86
N ALA A 178 -4.73 -12.08 6.72
CA ALA A 178 -5.46 -12.31 7.96
C ALA A 178 -5.02 -11.36 9.09
N ILE A 179 -3.93 -10.62 8.91
CA ILE A 179 -3.43 -9.67 9.90
C ILE A 179 -4.28 -8.41 9.86
N ASP A 180 -4.85 -8.03 11.00
CA ASP A 180 -5.56 -6.77 11.13
C ASP A 180 -4.57 -5.60 11.17
N ILE A 181 -4.45 -4.91 10.04
CA ILE A 181 -3.61 -3.73 9.89
C ILE A 181 -4.30 -2.45 10.38
N ALA A 182 -5.56 -2.51 10.81
CA ALA A 182 -6.29 -1.37 11.36
C ALA A 182 -6.01 -1.19 12.86
N GLU A 183 -5.57 -2.24 13.55
CA GLU A 183 -5.20 -2.23 14.97
C GLU A 183 -3.69 -2.02 15.19
N GLY A 184 -3.29 -1.83 16.46
CA GLY A 184 -1.87 -1.67 16.85
C GLY A 184 -1.29 -0.26 16.70
N TRP A 185 -2.09 0.71 16.24
CA TRP A 185 -1.67 2.11 16.12
C TRP A 185 -1.87 2.86 17.44
N PRO A 186 -0.93 3.74 17.83
CA PRO A 186 -1.11 4.61 18.99
C PRO A 186 -2.22 5.65 18.76
N ASP A 187 -2.81 6.19 19.83
CA ASP A 187 -3.80 7.29 19.81
C ASP A 187 -3.21 8.65 19.45
#